data_AF-A0AA35W911-F1
#
_entry.id   AF-A0AA35W911-F1
#
_cell.length_a   1.000
_cell.length_b   1.000
_cell.length_c   1.000
_cell.angle_alpha   90.00
_cell.angle_beta   90.00
_cell.angle_gamma   90.00
#
_symmetry.space_group_name_H-M   'P 1'
#
loop_
_entity.id
_entity.type
_entity.pdbx_description
1 polymer ?
#
loop_
_entity_poly.entity_id
_entity_poly.type
_entity_poly.pdbx_seq_one_letter_code
_entity_poly.pdbx_strand_id
1 'polypeptide(L)'
;MGALDLARALRGEPDLCTDINFQCVVYEDDDVPLYVEMVRDFPEMMEWDREIKGDVIVYISDEGVKHLAQVLEDSYEVTVLELSSLGIGNDAVKALARALDSNSTLKELDLSNNKIDCDGVNALAMALKDNITLEILKLNINKIGNDGAEALAEVLQSNSTLRTLNLSNNAISDDGIEAIARALYPEEPPDHVNDDRARASHRKDSSCNTALKELILSYNEVGDKGAMALSQALHRNSTLKGLTLYGNPGIGEEGVHHLIQALTVNVSIAGYSSGTGGLVLDKKNHERYAVNFPDYTTVKHRIALVILEYMNMKYFFAKTL
;
A
#
# COMPACT_ATOMS: atom_id res chain seq x y z
N MET A 1 5.59 13.31 -21.79
CA MET A 1 6.42 12.04 -21.84
C MET A 1 5.51 10.82 -21.82
N GLY A 2 4.58 10.71 -20.86
CA GLY A 2 3.63 9.59 -20.79
C GLY A 2 2.77 9.35 -22.04
N ALA A 3 2.41 10.41 -22.78
CA ALA A 3 1.58 10.30 -23.99
C ALA A 3 2.23 9.46 -25.10
N LEU A 4 3.54 9.60 -25.29
CA LEU A 4 4.28 8.88 -26.31
C LEU A 4 4.45 7.42 -25.94
N ASP A 5 4.82 7.15 -24.70
CA ASP A 5 4.93 5.78 -24.20
C ASP A 5 3.56 5.07 -24.21
N LEU A 6 2.46 5.80 -23.94
CA LEU A 6 1.11 5.27 -24.11
C LEU A 6 0.83 4.95 -25.57
N ALA A 7 1.08 5.87 -26.50
CA ALA A 7 0.84 5.64 -27.92
C ALA A 7 1.62 4.42 -28.44
N ARG A 8 2.87 4.25 -28.01
CA ARG A 8 3.73 3.12 -28.39
C ARG A 8 3.23 1.81 -27.79
N ALA A 9 2.84 1.84 -26.51
CA ALA A 9 2.26 0.68 -25.85
C ALA A 9 0.93 0.26 -26.49
N LEU A 10 0.02 1.20 -26.79
CA LEU A 10 -1.25 0.92 -27.47
C LEU A 10 -1.06 0.45 -28.93
N ARG A 11 0.06 0.81 -29.56
CA ARG A 11 0.44 0.28 -30.89
C ARG A 11 1.12 -1.09 -30.82
N GLY A 12 1.44 -1.60 -29.63
CA GLY A 12 2.20 -2.84 -29.44
C GLY A 12 3.62 -2.74 -29.99
N GLU A 13 4.23 -1.55 -29.96
CA GLU A 13 5.59 -1.37 -30.43
C GLU A 13 6.60 -2.07 -29.50
N PRO A 14 7.68 -2.65 -30.06
CA PRO A 14 8.83 -3.09 -29.26
C PRO A 14 9.59 -1.87 -28.69
N ASP A 15 10.46 -2.12 -27.71
CA ASP A 15 11.33 -1.10 -27.09
C ASP A 15 10.53 -0.04 -26.31
N LEU A 16 9.65 -0.51 -25.41
CA LEU A 16 8.86 0.35 -24.52
C LEU A 16 9.76 0.97 -23.46
N CYS A 17 9.38 2.16 -22.99
CA CYS A 17 10.07 2.78 -21.86
C CYS A 17 9.99 1.87 -20.63
N THR A 18 11.06 1.83 -19.84
CA THR A 18 11.08 1.07 -18.57
C THR A 18 10.06 1.62 -17.58
N ASP A 19 9.74 2.91 -17.68
CA ASP A 19 8.81 3.60 -16.81
C ASP A 19 7.67 4.16 -17.65
N ILE A 20 6.48 3.60 -17.43
CA ILE A 20 5.27 3.99 -18.14
C ILE A 20 4.37 4.76 -17.17
N ASN A 21 4.12 6.02 -17.48
CA ASN A 21 3.31 6.91 -16.64
C ASN A 21 2.07 7.42 -17.37
N PHE A 22 0.90 7.09 -16.84
CA PHE A 22 -0.38 7.55 -17.34
C PHE A 22 -1.06 8.45 -16.32
N GLN A 23 -0.88 9.76 -16.49
CA GLN A 23 -1.65 10.77 -15.77
C GLN A 23 -2.78 11.30 -16.66
N CYS A 24 -3.91 11.66 -16.03
CA CYS A 24 -4.95 12.44 -16.69
C CYS A 24 -4.36 13.72 -17.28
N VAL A 25 -4.59 13.96 -18.57
CA VAL A 25 -4.10 15.17 -19.25
C VAL A 25 -5.24 16.15 -19.47
N VAL A 26 -5.04 17.36 -18.93
CA VAL A 26 -5.90 18.52 -19.15
C VAL A 26 -5.49 19.15 -20.49
N TYR A 27 -6.45 19.57 -21.31
CA TYR A 27 -6.26 20.07 -22.69
C TYR A 27 -5.36 21.31 -22.88
N GLU A 28 -4.64 21.75 -21.86
CA GLU A 28 -3.71 22.89 -21.92
C GLU A 28 -2.24 22.49 -22.18
N ASP A 29 -1.94 21.19 -22.38
CA ASP A 29 -0.57 20.66 -22.47
C ASP A 29 -0.02 20.50 -23.90
N ASP A 30 1.31 20.53 -24.05
CA ASP A 30 2.01 20.39 -25.35
C ASP A 30 1.79 19.02 -26.02
N ASP A 31 1.37 18.01 -25.24
CA ASP A 31 1.14 16.61 -25.67
C ASP A 31 -0.25 16.41 -26.35
N VAL A 32 -1.12 17.43 -26.40
CA VAL A 32 -2.50 17.36 -26.95
C VAL A 32 -2.60 16.73 -28.35
N PRO A 33 -1.73 17.04 -29.34
CA PRO A 33 -1.84 16.43 -30.67
C PRO A 33 -1.71 14.91 -30.66
N LEU A 34 -0.88 14.36 -29.77
CA LEU A 34 -0.65 12.91 -29.69
C LEU A 34 -1.84 12.20 -29.03
N TYR A 35 -2.43 12.80 -27.99
CA TYR A 35 -3.68 12.30 -27.41
C TYR A 35 -4.83 12.35 -28.42
N VAL A 36 -4.95 13.42 -29.22
CA VAL A 36 -5.96 13.50 -30.28
C VAL A 36 -5.75 12.41 -31.33
N GLU A 37 -4.50 12.13 -31.71
CA GLU A 37 -4.16 11.01 -32.58
C GLU A 37 -4.56 9.67 -31.96
N MET A 38 -4.21 9.43 -30.69
CA MET A 38 -4.54 8.18 -30.02
C MET A 38 -6.04 7.98 -29.84
N VAL A 39 -6.81 9.04 -29.55
CA VAL A 39 -8.26 8.91 -29.48
C VAL A 39 -8.86 8.62 -30.86
N ARG A 40 -8.27 9.17 -31.93
CA ARG A 40 -8.68 8.86 -33.30
C ARG A 40 -8.34 7.42 -33.67
N ASP A 41 -7.14 6.96 -33.30
CA ASP A 41 -6.60 5.66 -33.69
C ASP A 41 -7.15 4.52 -32.79
N PHE A 42 -7.47 4.81 -31.52
CA PHE A 42 -7.90 3.88 -30.48
C PHE A 42 -9.11 4.41 -29.67
N PRO A 43 -10.26 4.67 -30.31
CA PRO A 43 -11.40 5.33 -29.65
C PRO A 43 -12.02 4.51 -28.51
N GLU A 44 -11.87 3.18 -28.51
CA GLU A 44 -12.38 2.30 -27.44
C GLU A 44 -11.45 2.25 -26.22
N MET A 45 -10.17 2.60 -26.42
CA MET A 45 -9.14 2.56 -25.37
C MET A 45 -9.02 3.87 -24.59
N MET A 46 -9.77 4.91 -25.00
CA MET A 46 -9.72 6.24 -24.41
C MET A 46 -11.11 6.70 -23.97
N GLU A 47 -11.19 7.29 -22.79
CA GLU A 47 -12.41 7.88 -22.22
C GLU A 47 -12.27 9.40 -22.07
N TRP A 48 -13.42 10.08 -22.04
CA TRP A 48 -13.52 11.54 -21.98
C TRP A 48 -14.26 11.95 -20.70
N ASP A 49 -13.61 12.71 -19.83
CA ASP A 49 -14.31 13.44 -18.78
C ASP A 49 -14.68 14.84 -19.28
N ARG A 50 -15.97 15.19 -19.24
CA ARG A 50 -16.49 16.52 -19.58
C ARG A 50 -16.79 17.38 -18.35
N GLU A 51 -16.62 16.84 -17.15
CA GLU A 51 -17.16 17.40 -15.90
C GLU A 51 -16.17 18.33 -15.18
N ILE A 52 -14.88 18.33 -15.54
CA ILE A 52 -13.87 19.17 -14.89
C ILE A 52 -13.83 20.56 -15.55
N LYS A 53 -14.70 21.47 -15.06
CA LYS A 53 -14.58 22.94 -15.17
C LYS A 53 -14.20 23.52 -16.55
N GLY A 54 -14.66 22.93 -17.65
CA GLY A 54 -14.47 23.46 -19.01
C GLY A 54 -13.24 22.93 -19.74
N ASP A 55 -12.42 22.13 -19.05
CA ASP A 55 -11.38 21.34 -19.69
C ASP A 55 -11.93 19.96 -20.02
N VAL A 56 -11.68 19.52 -21.24
CA VAL A 56 -11.85 18.11 -21.57
C VAL A 56 -10.66 17.39 -20.95
N ILE A 57 -10.85 16.20 -20.38
CA ILE A 57 -9.74 15.34 -19.95
C ILE A 57 -9.87 14.01 -20.69
N VAL A 58 -8.76 13.56 -21.26
CA VAL A 58 -8.68 12.22 -21.85
C VAL A 58 -7.88 11.33 -20.92
N TYR A 59 -8.41 10.15 -20.63
CA TYR A 59 -7.72 9.11 -19.88
C TYR A 59 -7.93 7.75 -20.56
N ILE A 60 -7.10 6.78 -20.21
CA ILE A 60 -7.23 5.43 -20.73
C ILE A 60 -8.46 4.74 -20.14
N SER A 61 -9.24 4.06 -20.96
CA SER A 61 -10.40 3.27 -20.53
C SER A 61 -9.97 1.94 -19.92
N ASP A 62 -10.91 1.23 -19.28
CA ASP A 62 -10.69 -0.16 -18.86
C ASP A 62 -10.26 -1.06 -20.04
N GLU A 63 -10.75 -0.84 -21.25
CA GLU A 63 -10.34 -1.59 -22.44
C GLU A 63 -8.90 -1.25 -22.86
N GLY A 64 -8.51 0.01 -22.74
CA GLY A 64 -7.11 0.40 -22.95
C GLY A 64 -6.18 -0.27 -21.94
N VAL A 65 -6.57 -0.33 -20.66
CA VAL A 65 -5.77 -1.04 -19.64
C VAL A 65 -5.72 -2.54 -19.90
N LYS A 66 -6.81 -3.16 -20.35
CA LYS A 66 -6.81 -4.58 -20.77
C LYS A 66 -5.85 -4.82 -21.93
N HIS A 67 -5.80 -3.90 -22.89
CA HIS A 67 -4.84 -4.00 -23.99
C HIS A 67 -3.40 -3.83 -23.50
N LEU A 68 -3.15 -2.86 -22.61
CA LEU A 68 -1.84 -2.73 -21.97
C LEU A 68 -1.42 -3.97 -21.21
N ALA A 69 -2.35 -4.64 -20.52
CA ALA A 69 -2.08 -5.91 -19.85
C ALA A 69 -1.59 -6.98 -20.83
N GLN A 70 -2.18 -7.08 -22.02
CA GLN A 70 -1.72 -8.00 -23.07
C GLN A 70 -0.30 -7.65 -23.54
N VAL A 71 0.01 -6.36 -23.70
CA VAL A 71 1.35 -5.91 -24.08
C VAL A 71 2.37 -6.20 -22.97
N LEU A 72 1.95 -6.10 -21.70
CA LEU A 72 2.79 -6.37 -20.54
C LEU A 72 3.14 -7.86 -20.39
N GLU A 73 2.28 -8.78 -20.83
CA GLU A 73 2.54 -10.23 -20.81
C GLU A 73 3.82 -10.60 -21.57
N ASP A 74 4.08 -9.92 -22.70
CA ASP A 74 5.24 -10.16 -23.57
C ASP A 74 6.38 -9.14 -23.34
N SER A 75 6.16 -8.11 -22.51
CA SER A 75 7.15 -7.09 -22.24
C SER A 75 8.24 -7.58 -21.29
N TYR A 76 9.49 -7.27 -21.63
CA TYR A 76 10.67 -7.55 -20.82
C TYR A 76 11.42 -6.28 -20.40
N GLU A 77 10.83 -5.11 -20.61
CA GLU A 77 11.47 -3.81 -20.39
C GLU A 77 10.75 -3.00 -19.33
N VAL A 78 9.42 -3.08 -19.27
CA VAL A 78 8.62 -2.30 -18.34
C VAL A 78 8.90 -2.76 -16.91
N THR A 79 9.39 -1.83 -16.09
CA THR A 79 9.69 -2.00 -14.67
C THR A 79 8.78 -1.16 -13.78
N VAL A 80 8.21 -0.08 -14.29
CA VAL A 80 7.26 0.79 -13.55
C VAL A 80 6.02 1.03 -14.41
N LEU A 81 4.84 0.82 -13.83
CA LEU A 81 3.56 1.10 -14.45
C LEU A 81 2.71 1.97 -13.51
N GLU A 82 2.53 3.24 -13.87
CA GLU A 82 1.71 4.19 -13.12
C GLU A 82 0.36 4.40 -13.82
N LEU A 83 -0.71 3.98 -13.13
CA LEU A 83 -2.10 4.00 -13.58
C LEU A 83 -3.01 4.71 -12.56
N SER A 84 -2.49 5.75 -11.90
CA SER A 84 -3.22 6.46 -10.84
C SER A 84 -4.24 7.43 -11.39
N SER A 85 -5.41 7.53 -10.75
CA SER A 85 -6.45 8.53 -11.07
C SER A 85 -7.04 8.39 -12.48
N LEU A 86 -7.27 7.17 -12.93
CA LEU A 86 -7.78 6.85 -14.28
C LEU A 86 -9.20 6.26 -14.28
N GLY A 87 -9.82 6.17 -13.10
CA GLY A 87 -11.18 5.64 -12.97
C GLY A 87 -11.29 4.14 -13.28
N ILE A 88 -10.15 3.41 -13.22
CA ILE A 88 -10.02 1.99 -13.58
C ILE A 88 -10.90 1.12 -12.70
N GLY A 89 -11.63 0.20 -13.32
CA GLY A 89 -12.49 -0.79 -12.65
C GLY A 89 -11.81 -2.15 -12.41
N ASN A 90 -12.52 -3.01 -11.68
CA ASN A 90 -12.01 -4.34 -11.31
C ASN A 90 -11.67 -5.23 -12.52
N ASP A 91 -12.36 -5.10 -13.65
CA ASP A 91 -12.13 -5.97 -14.81
C ASP A 91 -10.82 -5.66 -15.53
N ALA A 92 -10.43 -4.39 -15.59
CA ALA A 92 -9.10 -3.98 -16.02
C ALA A 92 -8.01 -4.47 -15.06
N VAL A 93 -8.23 -4.36 -13.74
CA VAL A 93 -7.31 -4.89 -12.73
C VAL A 93 -7.14 -6.41 -12.83
N LYS A 94 -8.21 -7.16 -13.11
CA LYS A 94 -8.12 -8.61 -13.38
C LYS A 94 -7.28 -8.93 -14.61
N ALA A 95 -7.27 -8.07 -15.62
CA ALA A 95 -6.39 -8.24 -16.77
C ALA A 95 -4.92 -7.98 -16.40
N LEU A 96 -4.65 -6.92 -15.63
CA LEU A 96 -3.31 -6.65 -15.10
C LEU A 96 -2.81 -7.79 -14.20
N ALA A 97 -3.68 -8.38 -13.37
CA ALA A 97 -3.35 -9.53 -12.54
C ALA A 97 -2.90 -10.73 -13.38
N ARG A 98 -3.61 -11.05 -14.48
CA ARG A 98 -3.18 -12.11 -15.41
C ARG A 98 -1.83 -11.80 -16.05
N ALA A 99 -1.58 -10.54 -16.40
CA ALA A 99 -0.30 -10.13 -16.95
C ALA A 99 0.84 -10.28 -15.93
N LEU A 100 0.58 -10.03 -14.65
CA LEU A 100 1.54 -10.24 -13.55
C LEU A 100 1.92 -11.71 -13.33
N ASP A 101 1.10 -12.66 -13.74
CA ASP A 101 1.41 -14.10 -13.62
C ASP A 101 2.57 -14.53 -14.53
N SER A 102 2.71 -13.90 -15.70
CA SER A 102 3.78 -14.18 -16.68
C SER A 102 4.87 -13.11 -16.71
N ASN A 103 4.52 -11.86 -16.39
CA ASN A 103 5.48 -10.77 -16.41
C ASN A 103 6.52 -10.93 -15.29
N SER A 104 7.79 -10.83 -15.68
CA SER A 104 8.93 -11.02 -14.78
C SER A 104 9.85 -9.80 -14.73
N THR A 105 9.33 -8.61 -15.05
CA THR A 105 10.12 -7.37 -15.08
C THR A 105 9.50 -6.23 -14.30
N LEU A 106 8.18 -6.21 -14.15
CA LEU A 106 7.47 -5.16 -13.43
C LEU A 106 7.84 -5.20 -11.94
N LYS A 107 8.32 -4.06 -11.43
CA LYS A 107 8.76 -3.84 -10.06
C LYS A 107 7.82 -2.91 -9.30
N GLU A 108 7.21 -1.95 -9.98
CA GLU A 108 6.28 -1.00 -9.38
C GLU A 108 4.99 -0.93 -10.17
N LEU A 109 3.88 -1.08 -9.44
CA LEU A 109 2.52 -0.91 -9.96
C LEU A 109 1.77 0.11 -9.09
N ASP A 110 1.40 1.24 -9.69
CA ASP A 110 0.57 2.25 -9.04
C ASP A 110 -0.85 2.23 -9.60
N LEU A 111 -1.79 1.78 -8.77
CA LEU A 111 -3.23 1.71 -9.06
C LEU A 111 -4.04 2.63 -8.14
N SER A 112 -3.41 3.68 -7.62
CA SER A 112 -4.03 4.61 -6.68
C SER A 112 -5.20 5.39 -7.30
N ASN A 113 -6.15 5.81 -6.47
CA ASN A 113 -7.26 6.68 -6.86
C ASN A 113 -8.08 6.14 -8.04
N ASN A 114 -8.48 4.88 -7.97
CA ASN A 114 -9.29 4.20 -8.99
C ASN A 114 -10.61 3.68 -8.39
N LYS A 115 -11.36 2.89 -9.15
CA LYS A 115 -12.65 2.30 -8.73
C LYS A 115 -12.47 0.81 -8.38
N ILE A 116 -11.40 0.50 -7.65
CA ILE A 116 -11.02 -0.87 -7.29
C ILE A 116 -11.64 -1.20 -5.93
N ASP A 117 -12.27 -2.36 -5.82
CA ASP A 117 -12.77 -2.92 -4.55
C ASP A 117 -12.09 -4.26 -4.24
N CYS A 118 -12.66 -5.03 -3.30
CA CYS A 118 -12.13 -6.33 -2.90
C CYS A 118 -12.03 -7.34 -4.06
N ASP A 119 -12.90 -7.28 -5.07
CA ASP A 119 -12.86 -8.22 -6.21
C ASP A 119 -11.60 -8.00 -7.06
N GLY A 120 -11.27 -6.73 -7.34
CA GLY A 120 -10.05 -6.38 -8.08
C GLY A 120 -8.78 -6.73 -7.29
N VAL A 121 -8.78 -6.46 -5.99
CA VAL A 121 -7.65 -6.78 -5.11
C VAL A 121 -7.45 -8.28 -4.93
N ASN A 122 -8.52 -9.06 -4.86
CA ASN A 122 -8.41 -10.53 -4.78
C ASN A 122 -7.69 -11.10 -6.02
N ALA A 123 -7.97 -10.58 -7.21
CA ALA A 123 -7.26 -10.96 -8.43
C ALA A 123 -5.76 -10.61 -8.35
N LEU A 124 -5.42 -9.39 -7.90
CA LEU A 124 -4.03 -9.01 -7.69
C LEU A 124 -3.34 -9.89 -6.64
N ALA A 125 -4.01 -10.19 -5.53
CA ALA A 125 -3.48 -11.04 -4.48
C ALA A 125 -3.10 -12.42 -5.04
N MET A 126 -3.99 -13.05 -5.80
CA MET A 126 -3.71 -14.34 -6.46
C MET A 126 -2.46 -14.27 -7.34
N ALA A 127 -2.29 -13.21 -8.14
CA ALA A 127 -1.11 -13.04 -8.98
C ALA A 127 0.18 -12.82 -8.17
N LEU A 128 0.09 -12.07 -7.07
CA LEU A 128 1.23 -11.81 -6.17
C LEU A 128 1.76 -13.06 -5.45
N LYS A 129 0.98 -14.13 -5.40
CA LYS A 129 1.40 -15.39 -4.78
C LYS A 129 2.62 -15.98 -5.47
N ASP A 130 2.62 -15.96 -6.81
CA ASP A 130 3.66 -16.55 -7.64
C ASP A 130 4.56 -15.49 -8.31
N ASN A 131 4.15 -14.21 -8.31
CA ASN A 131 4.97 -13.13 -8.82
C ASN A 131 6.24 -12.93 -7.96
N ILE A 132 7.40 -12.88 -8.63
CA ILE A 132 8.72 -12.78 -8.01
C ILE A 132 9.46 -11.47 -8.32
N THR A 133 8.78 -10.47 -8.87
CA THR A 133 9.44 -9.22 -9.32
C THR A 133 8.82 -7.96 -8.77
N LEU A 134 7.53 -7.96 -8.44
CA LEU A 134 6.88 -6.77 -7.92
C LEU A 134 7.40 -6.46 -6.50
N GLU A 135 7.93 -5.25 -6.36
CA GLU A 135 8.50 -4.72 -5.13
C GLU A 135 7.61 -3.64 -4.51
N ILE A 136 6.88 -2.88 -5.32
CA ILE A 136 6.05 -1.75 -4.88
C ILE A 136 4.64 -1.90 -5.44
N LEU A 137 3.65 -1.93 -4.56
CA LEU A 137 2.24 -1.90 -4.92
C LEU A 137 1.54 -0.74 -4.21
N LYS A 138 1.01 0.20 -4.99
CA LYS A 138 0.23 1.32 -4.47
C LYS A 138 -1.24 1.15 -4.86
N LEU A 139 -2.09 1.14 -3.85
CA LEU A 139 -3.53 0.91 -3.95
C LEU A 139 -4.32 1.97 -3.18
N ASN A 140 -3.70 3.10 -2.83
CA ASN A 140 -4.34 4.10 -1.99
C ASN A 140 -5.51 4.80 -2.68
N ILE A 141 -6.51 5.24 -1.92
CA ILE A 141 -7.71 5.92 -2.44
C ILE A 141 -8.50 4.96 -3.36
N ASN A 142 -8.89 3.81 -2.83
CA ASN A 142 -9.77 2.84 -3.48
C ASN A 142 -10.86 2.41 -2.47
N LYS A 143 -11.62 1.34 -2.74
CA LYS A 143 -12.69 0.83 -1.87
C LYS A 143 -12.45 -0.63 -1.48
N ILE A 144 -11.22 -0.93 -1.07
CA ILE A 144 -10.74 -2.31 -0.86
C ILE A 144 -11.45 -3.00 0.31
N GLY A 145 -11.70 -2.28 1.41
CA GLY A 145 -12.35 -2.83 2.60
C GLY A 145 -11.56 -3.94 3.29
N ASN A 146 -12.19 -4.57 4.30
CA ASN A 146 -11.57 -5.65 5.07
C ASN A 146 -11.30 -6.90 4.21
N ASP A 147 -12.23 -7.27 3.33
CA ASP A 147 -12.11 -8.48 2.50
C ASP A 147 -10.90 -8.43 1.56
N GLY A 148 -10.65 -7.27 0.95
CA GLY A 148 -9.45 -7.09 0.12
C GLY A 148 -8.16 -7.02 0.95
N ALA A 149 -8.21 -6.48 2.17
CA ALA A 149 -7.08 -6.53 3.10
C ALA A 149 -6.75 -7.96 3.54
N GLU A 150 -7.76 -8.79 3.77
CA GLU A 150 -7.61 -10.21 4.08
C GLU A 150 -7.00 -10.99 2.90
N ALA A 151 -7.49 -10.76 1.68
CA ALA A 151 -6.91 -11.38 0.48
C ALA A 151 -5.41 -11.04 0.32
N LEU A 152 -5.02 -9.78 0.55
CA LEU A 152 -3.61 -9.39 0.54
C LEU A 152 -2.82 -10.04 1.69
N ALA A 153 -3.41 -10.14 2.88
CA ALA A 153 -2.78 -10.77 4.04
C ALA A 153 -2.46 -12.25 3.83
N GLU A 154 -3.35 -13.01 3.17
CA GLU A 154 -3.11 -14.41 2.84
C GLU A 154 -1.86 -14.59 1.97
N VAL A 155 -1.66 -13.72 0.98
CA VAL A 155 -0.55 -13.86 0.02
C VAL A 155 0.74 -13.26 0.54
N LEU A 156 0.66 -12.21 1.35
CA LEU A 156 1.82 -11.58 2.01
C LEU A 156 2.63 -12.57 2.85
N GLN A 157 2.01 -13.60 3.43
CA GLN A 157 2.72 -14.62 4.22
C GLN A 157 3.76 -15.39 3.40
N SER A 158 3.50 -15.56 2.10
CA SER A 158 4.34 -16.33 1.18
C SER A 158 5.11 -15.47 0.18
N ASN A 159 4.63 -14.25 -0.10
CA ASN A 159 5.31 -13.34 -1.00
C ASN A 159 6.65 -12.86 -0.40
N SER A 160 7.71 -13.03 -1.18
CA SER A 160 9.10 -12.75 -0.75
C SER A 160 9.71 -11.51 -1.42
N THR A 161 8.94 -10.78 -2.22
CA THR A 161 9.45 -9.75 -3.14
C THR A 161 8.88 -8.37 -2.85
N LEU A 162 7.61 -8.28 -2.45
CA LEU A 162 6.96 -7.02 -2.13
C LEU A 162 7.65 -6.35 -0.94
N ARG A 163 8.11 -5.11 -1.15
CA ARG A 163 8.83 -4.27 -0.19
C ARG A 163 7.95 -3.16 0.34
N THR A 164 7.09 -2.59 -0.50
CA THR A 164 6.22 -1.47 -0.14
C THR A 164 4.78 -1.76 -0.54
N LEU A 165 3.87 -1.64 0.42
CA LEU A 165 2.44 -1.77 0.21
C LEU A 165 1.73 -0.52 0.76
N ASN A 166 1.06 0.22 -0.14
CA ASN A 166 0.26 1.38 0.23
C ASN A 166 -1.24 1.08 0.11
N LEU A 167 -1.91 1.01 1.25
CA LEU A 167 -3.34 0.76 1.41
C LEU A 167 -4.06 1.96 2.04
N SER A 168 -3.49 3.16 1.93
CA SER A 168 -4.10 4.35 2.53
C SER A 168 -5.48 4.66 1.94
N ASN A 169 -6.43 5.12 2.75
CA ASN A 169 -7.75 5.55 2.28
C ASN A 169 -8.51 4.45 1.52
N ASN A 170 -8.79 3.34 2.21
CA ASN A 170 -9.40 2.15 1.64
C ASN A 170 -10.54 1.55 2.49
N ALA A 171 -11.03 2.29 3.49
CA ALA A 171 -12.05 1.82 4.44
C ALA A 171 -11.68 0.49 5.12
N ILE A 172 -10.40 0.32 5.47
CA ILE A 172 -9.92 -0.87 6.20
C ILE A 172 -10.09 -0.61 7.69
N SER A 173 -10.87 -1.43 8.37
CA SER A 173 -11.11 -1.36 9.81
C SER A 173 -10.16 -2.28 10.59
N ASP A 174 -10.35 -2.36 11.92
CA ASP A 174 -9.61 -3.26 12.80
C ASP A 174 -9.53 -4.70 12.29
N ASP A 175 -10.61 -5.26 11.73
CA ASP A 175 -10.65 -6.65 11.26
C ASP A 175 -9.68 -6.90 10.08
N GLY A 176 -9.62 -5.97 9.11
CA GLY A 176 -8.68 -6.04 8.00
C GLY A 176 -7.23 -5.81 8.45
N ILE A 177 -7.02 -4.92 9.43
CA ILE A 177 -5.70 -4.72 10.04
C ILE A 177 -5.22 -5.95 10.79
N GLU A 178 -6.11 -6.65 11.50
CA GLU A 178 -5.77 -7.89 12.19
C GLU A 178 -5.32 -8.98 11.21
N ALA A 179 -5.96 -9.09 10.03
CA ALA A 179 -5.49 -9.97 8.97
C ALA A 179 -4.06 -9.62 8.52
N ILE A 180 -3.80 -8.35 8.21
CA ILE A 180 -2.45 -7.89 7.81
C ILE A 180 -1.42 -8.13 8.93
N ALA A 181 -1.78 -7.88 10.19
CA ALA A 181 -0.92 -8.13 11.34
C ALA A 181 -0.55 -9.61 11.46
N ARG A 182 -1.52 -10.52 11.31
CA ARG A 182 -1.27 -11.97 11.25
C ARG A 182 -0.31 -12.36 10.13
N ALA A 183 -0.39 -11.68 8.98
CA ALA A 183 0.54 -11.94 7.87
C ALA A 183 1.99 -11.49 8.18
N LEU A 184 2.15 -10.35 8.87
CA LEU A 184 3.45 -9.85 9.31
C LEU A 184 4.06 -10.72 10.41
N TYR A 185 3.23 -11.22 11.31
CA TYR A 185 3.59 -12.24 12.28
C TYR A 185 2.33 -12.93 12.83
N PRO A 186 2.13 -14.24 12.61
CA PRO A 186 1.00 -14.95 13.16
C PRO A 186 1.22 -15.11 14.67
N GLU A 187 0.48 -14.37 15.48
CA GLU A 187 0.39 -14.65 16.92
C GLU A 187 -0.48 -15.91 17.14
N GLU A 188 -0.12 -16.71 18.14
CA GLU A 188 -1.08 -17.69 18.68
C GLU A 188 -2.25 -16.88 19.30
N PRO A 189 -3.52 -17.23 19.05
CA PRO A 189 -4.61 -16.63 19.81
C PRO A 189 -4.33 -16.79 21.31
N PRO A 190 -4.68 -15.82 22.16
CA PRO A 190 -4.49 -15.95 23.60
C PRO A 190 -5.22 -17.21 24.08
N ASP A 191 -4.44 -18.23 24.43
CA ASP A 191 -4.88 -19.58 24.73
C ASP A 191 -6.01 -19.63 25.78
N HIS A 192 -7.05 -20.41 25.48
CA HIS A 192 -7.83 -21.12 26.49
C HIS A 192 -7.54 -22.63 26.52
N VAL A 193 -6.49 -23.12 25.85
CA VAL A 193 -6.19 -24.56 25.84
C VAL A 193 -4.70 -24.82 26.09
N ASN A 194 -4.38 -25.32 27.29
CA ASN A 194 -3.05 -25.79 27.71
C ASN A 194 -2.63 -27.09 26.98
N ASP A 195 -2.62 -27.12 25.65
CA ASP A 195 -2.16 -28.28 24.88
C ASP A 195 -0.86 -27.98 24.12
N ASP A 196 0.27 -28.35 24.74
CA ASP A 196 1.61 -28.22 24.19
C ASP A 196 1.79 -28.96 22.84
N ARG A 197 0.94 -29.94 22.50
CA ARG A 197 0.96 -30.60 21.18
C ARG A 197 0.38 -29.73 20.07
N ALA A 198 -0.66 -28.94 20.34
CA ALA A 198 -1.22 -28.02 19.36
C ALA A 198 -0.21 -26.92 19.00
N ARG A 199 0.51 -26.40 20.00
CA ARG A 199 1.60 -25.41 19.86
C ARG A 199 2.76 -25.93 19.01
N ALA A 200 3.16 -27.20 19.21
CA ALA A 200 4.24 -27.81 18.43
C ALA A 200 3.83 -28.11 16.98
N SER A 201 2.55 -28.38 16.71
CA SER A 201 2.02 -28.59 15.37
C SER A 201 1.85 -27.28 14.59
N HIS A 202 1.39 -26.20 15.24
CA HIS A 202 1.18 -24.88 14.60
C HIS A 202 2.50 -24.15 14.27
N ARG A 203 3.57 -24.39 15.03
CA ARG A 203 4.91 -23.83 14.76
C ARG A 203 5.52 -24.25 13.41
N LYS A 204 4.96 -25.26 12.74
CA LYS A 204 5.52 -25.79 11.48
C LYS A 204 4.97 -25.11 10.22
N ASP A 205 3.80 -24.50 10.31
CA ASP A 205 3.10 -23.83 9.20
C ASP A 205 3.01 -22.30 9.37
N SER A 206 3.68 -21.73 10.38
CA SER A 206 3.65 -20.29 10.64
C SER A 206 4.60 -19.50 9.71
N SER A 207 4.34 -19.53 8.40
CA SER A 207 4.98 -18.60 7.47
C SER A 207 4.58 -17.17 7.83
N CYS A 208 5.57 -16.31 8.03
CA CYS A 208 5.37 -14.88 8.24
C CYS A 208 6.06 -14.11 7.11
N ASN A 209 5.51 -12.95 6.77
CA ASN A 209 6.14 -12.08 5.80
C ASN A 209 7.51 -11.64 6.31
N THR A 210 8.55 -11.84 5.50
CA THR A 210 9.92 -11.38 5.78
C THR A 210 10.43 -10.36 4.75
N ALA A 211 9.59 -10.04 3.78
CA ALA A 211 9.91 -9.21 2.63
C ALA A 211 9.61 -7.73 2.86
N LEU A 212 8.43 -7.44 3.40
CA LEU A 212 7.85 -6.11 3.48
C LEU A 212 8.70 -5.21 4.38
N LYS A 213 9.00 -4.02 3.87
CA LYS A 213 9.80 -2.97 4.50
C LYS A 213 8.97 -1.76 4.85
N GLU A 214 7.92 -1.47 4.09
CA GLU A 214 7.08 -0.30 4.31
C GLU A 214 5.60 -0.68 4.13
N LEU A 215 4.80 -0.34 5.14
CA LEU A 215 3.36 -0.53 5.15
C LEU A 215 2.68 0.80 5.45
N ILE A 216 1.86 1.27 4.51
CA ILE A 216 1.20 2.57 4.59
C ILE A 216 -0.31 2.33 4.70
N LEU A 217 -0.89 2.67 5.84
CA LEU A 217 -2.28 2.43 6.23
C LEU A 217 -2.97 3.74 6.63
N SER A 218 -2.53 4.87 6.08
CA SER A 218 -3.07 6.17 6.47
C SER A 218 -4.53 6.32 6.06
N TYR A 219 -5.29 7.16 6.76
CA TYR A 219 -6.68 7.48 6.38
C TYR A 219 -7.59 6.26 6.25
N ASN A 220 -7.44 5.28 7.13
CA ASN A 220 -8.33 4.12 7.22
C ASN A 220 -9.21 4.22 8.49
N GLU A 221 -9.85 3.12 8.85
CA GLU A 221 -10.72 3.01 10.03
C GLU A 221 -10.03 2.23 11.16
N VAL A 222 -8.71 2.42 11.31
CA VAL A 222 -7.94 1.72 12.34
C VAL A 222 -8.28 2.29 13.71
N GLY A 223 -8.71 1.39 14.60
CA GLY A 223 -9.01 1.61 16.00
C GLY A 223 -7.91 1.12 16.94
N ASP A 224 -8.17 1.19 18.24
CA ASP A 224 -7.27 0.66 19.27
C ASP A 224 -6.98 -0.84 19.09
N LYS A 225 -7.96 -1.63 18.60
CA LYS A 225 -7.76 -3.07 18.41
C LYS A 225 -6.80 -3.36 17.25
N GLY A 226 -6.97 -2.68 16.12
CA GLY A 226 -6.06 -2.81 14.98
C GLY A 226 -4.65 -2.33 15.33
N ALA A 227 -4.53 -1.22 16.06
CA ALA A 227 -3.26 -0.74 16.58
C ALA A 227 -2.58 -1.75 17.53
N MET A 228 -3.37 -2.41 18.39
CA MET A 228 -2.88 -3.48 19.26
C MET A 228 -2.42 -4.71 18.47
N ALA A 229 -3.16 -5.14 17.45
CA ALA A 229 -2.78 -6.25 16.57
C ALA A 229 -1.46 -5.95 15.84
N LEU A 230 -1.31 -4.75 15.28
CA LEU A 230 -0.06 -4.30 14.67
C LEU A 230 1.09 -4.26 15.69
N SER A 231 0.84 -3.75 16.90
CA SER A 231 1.82 -3.76 17.98
C SER A 231 2.33 -5.17 18.28
N GLN A 232 1.44 -6.15 18.43
CA GLN A 232 1.81 -7.56 18.64
C GLN A 232 2.70 -8.09 17.51
N ALA A 233 2.30 -7.87 16.26
CA ALA A 233 3.11 -8.27 15.10
C ALA A 233 4.50 -7.61 15.11
N LEU A 234 4.57 -6.32 15.46
CA LEU A 234 5.82 -5.56 15.53
C LEU A 234 6.79 -6.05 16.61
N HIS A 235 6.33 -6.67 17.71
CA HIS A 235 7.25 -7.20 18.72
C HIS A 235 8.23 -8.23 18.16
N ARG A 236 7.87 -8.88 17.05
CA ARG A 236 8.61 -10.00 16.47
C ARG A 236 8.99 -9.78 15.01
N ASN A 237 8.21 -9.00 14.27
CA ASN A 237 8.58 -8.60 12.92
C ASN A 237 9.87 -7.75 12.97
N SER A 238 10.90 -8.18 12.25
CA SER A 238 12.20 -7.50 12.18
C SER A 238 12.50 -6.92 10.81
N THR A 239 11.52 -6.99 9.89
CA THR A 239 11.72 -6.66 8.48
C THR A 239 11.11 -5.32 8.13
N LEU A 240 10.00 -4.97 8.76
CA LEU A 240 9.32 -3.70 8.58
C LEU A 240 10.16 -2.56 9.16
N LYS A 241 10.37 -1.53 8.34
CA LYS A 241 11.16 -0.33 8.63
C LYS A 241 10.28 0.92 8.71
N GLY A 242 9.17 0.94 7.99
CA GLY A 242 8.19 2.03 8.00
C GLY A 242 6.76 1.50 8.23
N LEU A 243 6.04 2.15 9.14
CA LEU A 243 4.62 1.94 9.37
C LEU A 243 3.93 3.30 9.49
N THR A 244 3.01 3.59 8.57
CA THR A 244 2.31 4.89 8.54
C THR A 244 0.83 4.69 8.86
N LEU A 245 0.38 5.22 9.99
CA LEU A 245 -0.99 5.12 10.52
C LEU A 245 -1.67 6.49 10.67
N TYR A 246 -1.13 7.53 10.04
CA TYR A 246 -1.68 8.89 10.07
C TYR A 246 -3.12 8.96 9.54
N GLY A 247 -3.96 9.84 10.08
CA GLY A 247 -5.35 9.98 9.65
C GLY A 247 -6.27 8.81 10.05
N ASN A 248 -5.93 8.06 11.09
CA ASN A 248 -6.77 7.01 11.67
C ASN A 248 -7.33 7.49 13.01
N PRO A 249 -8.48 8.21 13.02
CA PRO A 249 -9.00 8.85 14.23
C PRO A 249 -9.49 7.86 15.29
N GLY A 250 -9.65 6.58 14.94
CA GLY A 250 -10.03 5.51 15.87
C GLY A 250 -8.90 5.07 16.80
N ILE A 251 -7.64 5.42 16.50
CA ILE A 251 -6.50 5.10 17.37
C ILE A 251 -6.52 6.05 18.57
N GLY A 252 -7.04 5.56 19.69
CA GLY A 252 -7.07 6.22 20.97
C GLY A 252 -5.78 6.07 21.77
N GLU A 253 -5.82 6.48 23.05
CA GLU A 253 -4.65 6.45 23.93
C GLU A 253 -4.13 5.02 24.14
N GLU A 254 -5.02 4.03 24.19
CA GLU A 254 -4.67 2.62 24.36
C GLU A 254 -3.93 2.07 23.14
N GLY A 255 -4.40 2.33 21.92
CA GLY A 255 -3.74 1.91 20.69
C GLY A 255 -2.36 2.55 20.54
N VAL A 256 -2.24 3.85 20.83
CA VAL A 256 -0.95 4.54 20.87
C VAL A 256 -0.02 3.93 21.91
N HIS A 257 -0.52 3.61 23.11
CA HIS A 257 0.28 2.98 24.16
C HIS A 257 0.87 1.64 23.70
N HIS A 258 0.06 0.77 23.09
CA HIS A 258 0.54 -0.52 22.58
C HIS A 258 1.57 -0.35 21.47
N LEU A 259 1.35 0.57 20.52
CA LEU A 259 2.32 0.82 19.45
C LEU A 259 3.66 1.32 20.00
N ILE A 260 3.64 2.24 20.96
CA ILE A 260 4.85 2.72 21.65
C ILE A 260 5.55 1.56 22.37
N GLN A 261 4.79 0.70 23.07
CA GLN A 261 5.35 -0.45 23.77
C GLN A 261 6.05 -1.40 22.80
N ALA A 262 5.46 -1.70 21.63
CA ALA A 262 6.12 -2.52 20.62
C ALA A 262 7.44 -1.92 20.15
N LEU A 263 7.51 -0.61 19.96
CA LEU A 263 8.74 0.09 19.58
C LEU A 263 9.83 0.08 20.66
N THR A 264 9.50 -0.28 21.91
CA THR A 264 10.54 -0.48 22.93
C THR A 264 11.37 -1.75 22.70
N VAL A 265 10.80 -2.71 21.98
CA VAL A 265 11.39 -4.01 21.67
C VAL A 265 11.80 -4.10 20.20
N ASN A 266 10.96 -3.58 19.30
CA ASN A 266 11.22 -3.52 17.88
C ASN A 266 12.31 -2.48 17.57
N VAL A 267 13.41 -2.95 16.97
CA VAL A 267 14.51 -2.09 16.53
C VAL A 267 14.57 -1.93 15.01
N SER A 268 13.69 -2.61 14.25
CA SER A 268 13.69 -2.57 12.79
C SER A 268 13.01 -1.32 12.24
N ILE A 269 12.01 -0.78 12.95
CA ILE A 269 11.42 0.51 12.62
C ILE A 269 12.45 1.61 12.89
N ALA A 270 13.04 2.12 11.82
CA ALA A 270 13.98 3.21 11.84
C ALA A 270 13.50 4.26 10.84
N GLY A 271 13.40 5.51 11.29
CA GLY A 271 13.12 6.64 10.42
C GLY A 271 14.08 6.63 9.24
N TYR A 272 13.57 6.71 8.01
CA TYR A 272 14.42 7.02 6.86
C TYR A 272 14.67 8.53 6.87
N SER A 273 15.91 8.93 6.60
CA SER A 273 16.31 10.34 6.41
C SER A 273 15.53 11.04 5.28
N SER A 274 14.81 10.29 4.43
CA SER A 274 13.95 10.78 3.34
C SER A 274 12.53 11.18 3.77
N GLY A 275 12.14 10.99 5.04
CA GLY A 275 10.82 11.39 5.55
C GLY A 275 9.68 10.37 5.36
N THR A 276 9.98 9.17 4.84
CA THR A 276 9.00 8.08 4.62
C THR A 276 9.22 6.84 5.50
N GLY A 277 10.17 6.87 6.45
CA GLY A 277 10.38 5.76 7.39
C GLY A 277 10.03 6.13 8.82
N GLY A 278 9.84 5.11 9.67
CA GLY A 278 9.45 5.26 11.07
C GLY A 278 7.97 4.96 11.33
N LEU A 279 7.52 5.24 12.56
CA LEU A 279 6.10 5.19 12.91
C LEU A 279 5.51 6.59 12.76
N VAL A 280 4.49 6.74 11.91
CA VAL A 280 3.79 8.02 11.71
C VAL A 280 2.34 7.90 12.22
N LEU A 281 1.96 8.77 13.15
CA LEU A 281 0.64 8.82 13.81
C LEU A 281 0.07 10.24 13.78
N ASP A 282 -1.18 10.41 14.21
CA ASP A 282 -1.79 11.72 14.43
C ASP A 282 -1.34 12.35 15.77
N LYS A 283 -1.14 13.66 15.78
CA LYS A 283 -1.14 14.49 16.99
C LYS A 283 -2.57 14.97 17.25
N LYS A 284 -2.94 15.18 18.52
CA LYS A 284 -4.22 15.83 18.88
C LYS A 284 -4.33 17.17 18.13
N ASN A 285 -5.38 17.34 17.31
CA ASN A 285 -5.66 18.43 16.35
C ASN A 285 -5.26 18.22 14.87
N HIS A 286 -5.10 16.97 14.39
CA HIS A 286 -4.80 16.67 12.98
C HIS A 286 -3.43 17.19 12.47
N GLU A 287 -2.49 17.48 13.37
CA GLU A 287 -1.09 17.71 13.01
C GLU A 287 -0.35 16.36 12.91
N ARG A 288 0.63 16.23 12.00
CA ARG A 288 1.40 14.99 11.84
C ARG A 288 2.31 14.72 13.05
N TYR A 289 2.22 13.54 13.65
CA TYR A 289 3.21 13.01 14.60
C TYR A 289 4.09 11.98 13.90
N ALA A 290 5.20 12.44 13.30
CA ALA A 290 6.23 11.51 12.87
C ALA A 290 7.14 11.22 14.07
N VAL A 291 7.15 10.00 14.58
CA VAL A 291 8.27 9.52 15.41
C VAL A 291 9.44 9.29 14.47
N ASN A 292 9.99 10.39 13.96
CA ASN A 292 11.17 10.35 13.12
C ASN A 292 12.35 10.24 14.07
N PHE A 293 12.94 9.06 14.17
CA PHE A 293 14.11 8.87 14.98
C PHE A 293 15.32 9.48 14.24
N PRO A 294 15.85 10.64 14.65
CA PRO A 294 17.12 11.09 14.10
C PRO A 294 18.18 10.06 14.51
N ASP A 295 19.27 10.02 13.77
CA ASP A 295 20.35 9.03 13.78
C ASP A 295 21.08 8.91 15.16
N TYR A 296 20.35 8.52 16.20
CA TYR A 296 20.81 8.38 17.57
C TYR A 296 20.92 6.90 17.92
N THR A 297 22.17 6.50 18.17
CA THR A 297 22.67 5.13 18.30
C THR A 297 22.20 4.36 19.54
N THR A 298 21.20 4.82 20.29
CA THR A 298 20.68 4.05 21.43
C THR A 298 19.15 4.07 21.54
N VAL A 299 18.56 2.88 21.44
CA VAL A 299 17.14 2.55 21.65
C VAL A 299 16.57 3.22 22.92
N LYS A 300 17.38 3.39 23.97
CA LYS A 300 16.99 4.05 25.23
C LYS A 300 16.66 5.54 25.10
N HIS A 301 17.32 6.31 24.21
CA HIS A 301 17.00 7.72 24.00
C HIS A 301 15.73 7.91 23.16
N ARG A 302 15.51 7.01 22.19
CA ARG A 302 14.33 6.98 21.34
C ARG A 302 13.04 6.76 22.15
N ILE A 303 13.07 5.78 23.05
CA ILE A 303 11.95 5.48 23.98
C ILE A 303 11.75 6.63 24.98
N ALA A 304 12.82 7.24 25.47
CA ALA A 304 12.74 8.34 26.43
C ALA A 304 12.06 9.58 25.82
N LEU A 305 12.31 9.93 24.55
CA LEU A 305 11.63 11.04 23.86
C LEU A 305 10.14 10.77 23.65
N VAL A 306 9.79 9.58 23.18
CA VAL A 306 8.37 9.18 22.97
C VAL A 306 7.60 9.19 24.29
N ILE A 307 8.20 8.68 25.37
CA ILE A 307 7.60 8.73 26.71
C ILE A 307 7.57 10.16 27.27
N LEU A 308 8.63 10.95 27.13
CA LEU A 308 8.67 12.35 27.61
C LEU A 308 7.64 13.23 26.89
N GLU A 309 7.40 13.02 25.61
CA GLU A 309 6.42 13.77 24.83
C GLU A 309 4.98 13.34 25.11
N TYR A 310 4.73 12.03 25.25
CA TYR A 310 3.45 11.51 25.73
C TYR A 310 3.14 11.97 27.18
N MET A 311 4.16 12.03 28.04
CA MET A 311 4.03 12.56 29.41
C MET A 311 3.86 14.09 29.43
N ASN A 312 4.48 14.83 28.50
CA ASN A 312 4.24 16.27 28.31
C ASN A 312 2.81 16.56 27.82
N MET A 313 2.20 15.65 27.04
CA MET A 313 0.76 15.74 26.76
C MET A 313 -0.06 15.65 28.06
N LYS A 314 0.23 14.70 28.96
CA LYS A 314 -0.47 14.63 30.27
C LYS A 314 -0.24 15.88 31.14
N TYR A 315 0.97 16.44 31.14
CA TYR A 315 1.32 17.60 31.97
C TYR A 315 0.70 18.92 31.49
N PHE A 316 0.48 19.09 30.18
CA PHE A 316 -0.20 20.27 29.67
C PHE A 316 -1.68 20.27 30.09
N PHE A 317 -2.36 19.11 30.06
CA PHE A 317 -3.76 19.00 30.47
C PHE A 317 -4.01 19.10 31.98
N ALA A 318 -3.02 18.76 32.83
CA ALA A 318 -3.12 18.98 34.27
C ALA A 318 -3.05 20.47 34.69
N LYS A 319 -2.73 21.38 33.77
CA LYS A 319 -2.66 22.83 34.00
C LYS A 319 -3.80 23.63 33.36
N THR A 320 -4.63 23.01 32.52
CA THR A 320 -5.71 23.68 31.77
C THR A 320 -7.12 23.23 32.18
N LEU A 321 -7.23 22.44 33.24
CA LEU A 321 -8.46 22.16 34.01
C LEU A 321 -8.36 22.86 35.37
#